data_AF-A0A7C1PIV6-F1
#
_entry.id   AF-A0A7C1PIV6-F1
#
_cell.length_a   1.000
_cell.length_b   1.000
_cell.length_c   1.000
_cell.angle_alpha   90.00
_cell.angle_beta   90.00
_cell.angle_gamma   90.00
#
_symmetry.space_group_name_H-M   'P 1'
#
loop_
_entity.id
_entity.type
_entity.pdbx_description
1 polymer ?
#
loop_
_entity_poly.entity_id
_entity_poly.type
_entity_poly.pdbx_seq_one_letter_code
_entity_poly.pdbx_strand_id
1 'polypeptide(L)'
;MMKKLTSPACPTTITSGREGTEKREEDFTNIKSLLQKLYNENTEKVEQALEEIGRVGKGIGEAMKALQKFLRKEQRMPLRILATQTISKVKKISQPSTGEFKKPGIFQCPGAEKIKRIEIIDVTCPHCRKKGTASVAGFENDFACESCGEIIQRDLPESCIEKCPVGSECVGKERYQKYMKGRKELLK
;
A
#
# COMPACT_ATOMS: atom_id res chain seq x y z
N MET A 1 20.22 -0.34 -58.39
CA MET A 1 18.76 -0.28 -58.58
C MET A 1 18.09 -0.08 -57.22
N MET A 2 17.74 1.16 -56.89
CA MET A 2 17.08 1.54 -55.64
C MET A 2 15.57 1.28 -55.76
N LYS A 3 15.01 0.37 -54.96
CA LYS A 3 13.57 0.14 -54.88
C LYS A 3 12.97 1.13 -53.87
N LYS A 4 12.22 2.11 -54.37
CA LYS A 4 11.30 2.95 -53.59
C LYS A 4 10.18 2.06 -53.05
N LEU A 5 9.97 2.08 -51.73
CA LEU A 5 8.77 1.54 -51.09
C LEU A 5 7.99 2.71 -50.51
N THR A 6 6.90 3.04 -51.19
CA THR A 6 5.86 3.98 -50.79
C THR A 6 5.06 3.41 -49.61
N SER A 7 4.88 4.21 -48.56
CA SER A 7 3.99 3.88 -47.43
C SER A 7 2.52 3.94 -47.84
N PRO A 8 1.68 2.95 -47.48
CA PRO A 8 0.23 3.10 -47.57
C PRO A 8 -0.31 3.89 -46.38
N ALA A 9 -1.14 4.88 -46.69
CA ALA A 9 -1.91 5.66 -45.72
C ALA A 9 -2.85 4.76 -44.90
N CYS A 10 -2.90 4.99 -43.59
CA CYS A 10 -3.84 4.34 -42.69
C CYS A 10 -5.21 5.04 -42.79
N PRO A 11 -6.31 4.35 -43.14
CA PRO A 11 -7.63 4.94 -43.13
C PRO A 11 -8.18 5.03 -41.70
N THR A 12 -8.55 6.24 -41.30
CA THR A 12 -9.32 6.55 -40.10
C THR A 12 -10.71 5.91 -40.20
N THR A 13 -11.11 5.13 -39.20
CA THR A 13 -12.53 4.94 -38.91
C THR A 13 -12.76 5.02 -37.42
N ILE A 14 -13.46 6.11 -37.07
CA ILE A 14 -14.07 6.38 -35.77
C ILE A 14 -15.35 5.53 -35.73
N THR A 15 -15.49 4.67 -34.72
CA THR A 15 -16.79 4.16 -34.32
C THR A 15 -16.99 4.36 -32.82
N SER A 16 -18.01 5.18 -32.56
CA SER A 16 -18.75 5.46 -31.34
C SER A 16 -18.73 4.37 -30.24
N GLY A 17 -18.41 4.80 -29.02
CA GLY A 17 -18.79 4.14 -27.78
C GLY A 17 -19.21 5.18 -26.74
N ARG A 18 -20.43 5.71 -26.84
CA ARG A 18 -20.96 6.79 -25.98
C ARG A 18 -21.48 6.32 -24.61
N GLU A 19 -21.49 5.02 -24.31
CA GLU A 19 -22.04 4.49 -23.04
C GLU A 19 -21.00 4.35 -21.91
N GLY A 20 -19.71 4.57 -22.19
CA GLY A 20 -18.61 4.32 -21.25
C GLY A 20 -18.03 5.53 -20.51
N THR A 21 -18.51 6.74 -20.80
CA THR A 21 -17.98 8.01 -20.29
C THR A 21 -18.77 8.56 -19.09
N GLU A 22 -20.10 8.54 -19.13
CA GLU A 22 -20.95 9.05 -18.02
C GLU A 22 -20.77 8.23 -16.73
N LYS A 23 -20.75 6.90 -16.83
CA LYS A 23 -20.58 6.01 -15.67
C LYS A 23 -19.22 6.21 -14.97
N ARG A 24 -18.17 6.53 -15.76
CA ARG A 24 -16.82 6.80 -15.23
C ARG A 24 -16.71 8.18 -14.57
N GLU A 25 -17.43 9.18 -15.06
CA GLU A 25 -17.47 10.52 -14.45
C GLU A 25 -18.29 10.54 -13.16
N GLU A 26 -19.38 9.77 -13.10
CA GLU A 26 -20.21 9.63 -11.88
C GLU A 26 -19.45 8.87 -10.79
N ASP A 27 -18.78 7.76 -11.13
CA ASP A 27 -17.90 7.01 -10.22
C ASP A 27 -16.74 7.88 -9.69
N PHE A 28 -16.19 8.75 -10.54
CA PHE A 28 -15.09 9.65 -10.15
C PHE A 28 -15.56 10.80 -9.24
N THR A 29 -16.78 11.31 -9.47
CA THR A 29 -17.37 12.35 -8.63
C THR A 29 -17.77 11.79 -7.25
N ASN A 30 -18.35 10.59 -7.26
CA ASN A 30 -18.67 9.84 -6.04
C ASN A 30 -17.42 9.51 -5.22
N ILE A 31 -16.34 9.04 -5.87
CA ILE A 31 -15.12 8.72 -5.12
C ILE A 31 -14.49 9.98 -4.51
N LYS A 32 -14.49 11.12 -5.23
CA LYS A 32 -13.94 12.38 -4.71
C LYS A 32 -14.67 12.82 -3.43
N SER A 33 -15.99 12.66 -3.37
CA SER A 33 -16.79 12.90 -2.15
C SER A 33 -16.36 11.98 -1.00
N LEU A 34 -16.14 10.69 -1.27
CA LEU A 34 -15.64 9.74 -0.27
C LEU A 34 -14.24 10.10 0.24
N LEU A 35 -13.34 10.56 -0.66
CA LEU A 35 -11.99 10.97 -0.28
C LEU A 35 -11.99 12.17 0.68
N GLN A 36 -12.97 13.07 0.58
CA GLN A 36 -13.12 14.18 1.53
C GLN A 36 -13.56 13.70 2.91
N LYS A 37 -14.44 12.69 2.98
CA LYS A 37 -14.94 12.12 4.23
C LYS A 37 -13.85 11.44 5.07
N LEU A 38 -12.70 11.10 4.48
CA LEU A 38 -11.54 10.54 5.20
C LEU A 38 -11.00 11.45 6.31
N TYR A 39 -11.20 12.77 6.22
CA TYR A 39 -10.68 13.72 7.20
C TYR A 39 -11.74 14.18 8.21
N ASN A 40 -12.78 13.38 8.42
CA ASN A 40 -13.82 13.67 9.41
C ASN A 40 -13.34 13.33 10.83
N GLU A 41 -13.76 14.13 11.81
CA GLU A 41 -13.53 13.87 13.23
C GLU A 41 -14.30 12.64 13.71
N ASN A 42 -15.50 12.40 13.18
CA ASN A 42 -16.32 11.25 13.52
C ASN A 42 -15.73 9.97 12.87
N THR A 43 -15.30 9.05 13.72
CA THR A 43 -14.69 7.76 13.35
C THR A 43 -15.60 6.92 12.45
N GLU A 44 -16.89 6.78 12.76
CA GLU A 44 -17.84 5.96 11.99
C GLU A 44 -17.98 6.47 10.53
N LYS A 45 -17.98 7.80 10.34
CA LYS A 45 -18.02 8.39 8.99
C LYS A 45 -16.76 8.08 8.19
N VAL A 46 -15.60 8.04 8.84
CA VAL A 46 -14.34 7.67 8.20
C VAL A 46 -14.32 6.19 7.85
N GLU A 47 -14.81 5.32 8.75
CA GLU A 47 -14.93 3.87 8.50
C GLU A 47 -15.79 3.58 7.27
N GLN A 48 -17.00 4.16 7.23
CA GLN A 48 -17.91 4.02 6.09
C GLN A 48 -17.27 4.49 4.78
N ALA A 49 -16.52 5.60 4.82
CA ALA A 49 -15.80 6.10 3.65
C ALA A 49 -14.70 5.13 3.20
N LEU A 50 -13.91 4.57 4.13
CA LEU A 50 -12.85 3.60 3.83
C LEU A 50 -13.40 2.29 3.25
N GLU A 51 -14.53 1.81 3.75
CA GLU A 51 -15.20 0.63 3.21
C GLU A 51 -15.68 0.86 1.78
N GLU A 52 -16.35 1.99 1.54
CA GLU A 52 -16.87 2.34 0.22
C GLU A 52 -15.74 2.54 -0.80
N ILE A 53 -14.67 3.25 -0.43
CA ILE A 53 -13.47 3.38 -1.26
C ILE A 53 -12.90 2.00 -1.61
N GLY A 54 -12.95 1.03 -0.69
CA GLY A 54 -12.53 -0.33 -0.95
C GLY A 54 -13.40 -1.06 -1.98
N ARG A 55 -14.69 -0.72 -2.07
CA ARG A 55 -15.63 -1.28 -3.05
C ARG A 55 -15.45 -0.65 -4.44
N VAL A 56 -15.43 0.68 -4.52
CA VAL A 56 -15.48 1.41 -5.79
C VAL A 56 -14.12 1.89 -6.30
N GLY A 57 -13.10 1.94 -5.44
CA GLY A 57 -11.82 2.55 -5.74
C GLY A 57 -10.84 1.73 -6.59
N LYS A 58 -11.22 0.51 -7.01
CA LYS A 58 -10.29 -0.43 -7.64
C LYS A 58 -9.65 0.15 -8.91
N GLY A 59 -8.32 0.28 -8.89
CA GLY A 59 -7.55 0.76 -10.02
C GLY A 59 -7.60 2.27 -10.28
N ILE A 60 -8.14 3.04 -9.32
CA ILE A 60 -8.16 4.50 -9.32
C ILE A 60 -6.91 5.00 -8.59
N GLY A 61 -6.02 5.71 -9.31
CA GLY A 61 -4.74 6.16 -8.77
C GLY A 61 -4.89 7.21 -7.67
N GLU A 62 -5.91 8.07 -7.79
CA GLU A 62 -6.27 9.10 -6.82
C GLU A 62 -6.67 8.49 -5.48
N ALA A 63 -7.45 7.40 -5.48
CA ALA A 63 -7.85 6.69 -4.27
C ALA A 63 -6.62 6.13 -3.53
N MET A 64 -5.69 5.51 -4.26
CA MET A 64 -4.44 5.02 -3.68
C MET A 64 -3.61 6.14 -3.04
N LYS A 65 -3.42 7.26 -3.75
CA LYS A 65 -2.69 8.43 -3.22
C LYS A 65 -3.36 9.03 -1.99
N ALA A 66 -4.68 9.11 -1.99
CA ALA A 66 -5.45 9.64 -0.87
C ALA A 66 -5.33 8.74 0.37
N LEU A 67 -5.40 7.42 0.22
CA LEU A 67 -5.19 6.47 1.31
C LEU A 67 -3.77 6.55 1.89
N GLN A 68 -2.75 6.67 1.04
CA GLN A 68 -1.37 6.90 1.50
C GLN A 68 -1.24 8.22 2.28
N LYS A 69 -1.88 9.29 1.81
CA LYS A 69 -1.89 10.59 2.50
C LYS A 69 -2.64 10.52 3.84
N PHE A 70 -3.74 9.78 3.88
CA PHE A 70 -4.52 9.54 5.10
C PHE A 70 -3.66 8.82 6.16
N LEU A 71 -2.99 7.72 5.79
CA LEU A 71 -2.11 6.97 6.71
C LEU A 71 -0.98 7.80 7.34
N ARG A 72 -0.48 8.82 6.62
CA ARG A 72 0.57 9.72 7.17
C ARG A 72 0.07 10.66 8.26
N LYS A 73 -1.24 10.94 8.30
CA LYS A 73 -1.84 11.94 9.19
C LYS A 73 -2.71 11.34 10.28
N GLU A 74 -3.35 10.22 10.00
CA GLU A 74 -4.27 9.57 10.92
C GLU A 74 -3.52 8.98 12.12
N GLN A 75 -4.00 9.27 13.32
CA GLN A 75 -3.39 8.77 14.56
C GLN A 75 -4.19 7.58 15.12
N ARG A 76 -5.49 7.51 14.84
CA ARG A 76 -6.38 6.47 15.35
C ARG A 76 -6.04 5.12 14.73
N MET A 77 -5.58 4.17 15.54
CA MET A 77 -5.13 2.89 15.03
C MET A 77 -6.17 2.06 14.27
N PRO A 78 -7.45 1.95 14.71
CA PRO A 78 -8.46 1.18 13.98
C PRO A 78 -8.62 1.64 12.52
N LEU A 79 -8.59 2.96 12.31
CA LEU A 79 -8.72 3.56 10.98
C LEU A 79 -7.49 3.36 10.11
N ARG A 80 -6.28 3.40 10.68
CA ARG A 80 -5.03 3.09 9.95
C ARG A 80 -5.03 1.65 9.43
N ILE A 81 -5.51 0.71 10.25
CA ILE A 81 -5.62 -0.71 9.89
C ILE A 81 -6.63 -0.88 8.75
N LEU A 82 -7.82 -0.29 8.90
CA LEU A 82 -8.85 -0.35 7.87
C LEU A 82 -8.36 0.27 6.56
N ALA A 83 -7.67 1.42 6.60
CA ALA A 83 -7.07 2.03 5.42
C ALA A 83 -6.02 1.15 4.75
N THR A 84 -5.20 0.43 5.51
CA THR A 84 -4.20 -0.52 4.99
C THR A 84 -4.88 -1.70 4.28
N GLN A 85 -5.97 -2.21 4.85
CA GLN A 85 -6.78 -3.25 4.21
C GLN A 85 -7.45 -2.73 2.93
N THR A 86 -7.97 -1.50 2.94
CA THR A 86 -8.57 -0.84 1.78
C THR A 86 -7.57 -0.64 0.65
N ILE A 87 -6.32 -0.27 0.94
CA ILE A 87 -5.25 -0.19 -0.07
C ILE A 87 -5.10 -1.51 -0.84
N SER A 88 -5.19 -2.64 -0.16
CA SER A 88 -5.08 -3.97 -0.79
C SER A 88 -6.23 -4.25 -1.77
N LYS A 89 -7.43 -3.72 -1.50
CA LYS A 89 -8.61 -3.82 -2.38
C LYS A 89 -8.50 -2.89 -3.60
N VAL A 90 -7.93 -1.69 -3.40
CA VAL A 90 -7.82 -0.62 -4.40
C VAL A 90 -6.67 -0.84 -5.39
N LYS A 91 -5.58 -1.49 -4.97
CA LYS A 91 -4.37 -1.66 -5.78
C LYS A 91 -4.66 -2.37 -7.11
N LYS A 92 -4.28 -1.74 -8.23
CA LYS A 92 -4.23 -2.40 -9.55
C LYS A 92 -3.11 -3.44 -9.52
N ILE A 93 -3.43 -4.71 -9.80
CA ILE A 93 -2.41 -5.76 -9.99
C ILE A 93 -1.77 -5.51 -11.35
N SER A 94 -0.80 -4.62 -11.40
CA SER A 94 0.14 -4.49 -12.51
C SER A 94 1.52 -4.81 -11.96
N GLN A 95 1.84 -6.10 -11.83
CA GLN A 95 3.24 -6.46 -11.73
C GLN A 95 3.79 -6.54 -13.16
N PRO A 96 4.80 -5.74 -13.54
CA PRO A 96 5.66 -6.14 -14.63
C PRO A 96 6.27 -7.47 -14.19
N SER A 97 5.96 -8.53 -14.93
CA SER A 97 6.63 -9.81 -14.77
C SER A 97 8.11 -9.58 -15.08
N THR A 98 8.91 -9.30 -14.06
CA THR A 98 10.34 -9.63 -14.12
C THR A 98 10.41 -11.08 -14.56
N GLY A 99 11.08 -11.34 -15.67
CA GLY A 99 11.06 -12.60 -16.41
C GLY A 99 10.97 -13.83 -15.50
N GLU A 100 9.96 -14.65 -15.77
CA GLU A 100 9.75 -16.01 -15.30
C GLU A 100 10.29 -16.38 -13.91
N PHE A 101 9.96 -15.62 -12.87
CA PHE A 101 9.89 -16.24 -11.54
C PHE A 101 8.59 -17.06 -11.47
N LYS A 102 8.62 -18.30 -11.99
CA LYS A 102 7.59 -19.29 -11.68
C LYS A 102 7.68 -19.58 -10.19
N LYS A 103 6.86 -18.91 -9.38
CA LYS A 103 6.74 -19.18 -7.95
C LYS A 103 6.56 -20.70 -7.81
N PRO A 104 7.51 -21.44 -7.20
CA PRO A 104 7.32 -22.85 -6.97
C PRO A 104 6.05 -23.01 -6.15
N GLY A 105 5.13 -23.88 -6.57
CA GLY A 105 3.81 -24.07 -5.95
C GLY A 105 3.84 -24.49 -4.47
N ILE A 106 5.03 -24.58 -3.87
CA ILE A 106 5.29 -25.10 -2.52
C ILE A 106 5.98 -24.08 -1.60
N PHE A 107 6.58 -22.99 -2.10
CA PHE A 107 7.14 -21.97 -1.19
C PHE A 107 6.06 -20.96 -0.75
N GLN A 108 5.16 -21.42 0.13
CA GLN A 108 4.57 -20.50 1.10
C GLN A 108 5.70 -20.09 2.03
N CYS A 109 6.07 -18.80 2.05
CA CYS A 109 7.04 -18.32 3.03
C CYS A 109 6.46 -18.63 4.41
N PRO A 110 7.07 -19.53 5.20
CA PRO A 110 6.50 -19.94 6.49
C PRO A 110 6.39 -18.75 7.45
N GLY A 111 7.31 -17.78 7.34
CA GLY A 111 7.19 -16.50 8.04
C GLY A 111 6.01 -15.65 7.57
N ALA A 112 5.67 -15.67 6.27
CA ALA A 112 4.56 -14.90 5.72
C ALA A 112 3.18 -15.46 6.11
N GLU A 113 3.09 -16.65 6.69
CA GLU A 113 1.83 -17.16 7.21
C GLU A 113 1.42 -16.41 8.49
N LYS A 114 2.40 -16.11 9.36
CA LYS A 114 2.20 -15.40 10.64
C LYS A 114 2.19 -13.87 10.50
N ILE A 115 2.82 -13.31 9.46
CA ILE A 115 2.89 -11.85 9.20
C ILE A 115 1.57 -11.28 8.61
N LYS A 116 0.57 -12.12 8.31
CA LYS A 116 -0.67 -11.69 7.63
C LYS A 116 -1.61 -10.83 8.46
N ARG A 117 -1.48 -10.80 9.79
CA ARG A 117 -2.46 -10.12 10.67
C ARG A 117 -1.88 -8.87 11.29
N ILE A 118 -2.60 -7.77 11.10
CA ILE A 118 -2.34 -6.51 11.79
C ILE A 118 -2.96 -6.59 13.17
N GLU A 119 -2.12 -6.70 14.19
CA GLU A 119 -2.52 -6.72 15.60
C GLU A 119 -2.39 -5.31 16.19
N ILE A 120 -3.37 -4.90 16.98
CA ILE A 120 -3.32 -3.70 17.80
C ILE A 120 -2.77 -4.11 19.17
N ILE A 121 -1.72 -3.44 19.63
CA ILE A 121 -1.22 -3.59 21.01
C ILE A 121 -1.36 -2.30 21.79
N ASP A 122 -1.45 -2.46 23.11
CA ASP A 122 -1.30 -1.37 24.04
C ASP A 122 0.18 -0.98 24.18
N VAL A 123 0.43 0.32 24.15
CA VAL A 123 1.75 0.92 24.30
C VAL A 123 1.69 2.08 25.28
N THR A 124 2.75 2.26 26.06
CA THR A 124 2.90 3.45 26.90
C THR A 124 3.80 4.45 26.19
N CYS A 125 3.31 5.68 25.99
CA CYS A 125 4.09 6.75 25.36
C CYS A 125 5.26 7.16 26.27
N PRO A 126 6.52 7.15 25.79
CA PRO A 126 7.66 7.61 26.60
C PRO A 126 7.62 9.12 26.87
N HIS A 127 6.95 9.90 26.01
CA HIS A 127 6.84 11.35 26.14
C HIS A 127 5.76 11.78 27.15
N CYS A 128 4.51 11.32 26.97
CA CYS A 128 3.39 11.75 27.82
C CYS A 128 2.94 10.72 28.87
N ARG A 129 3.54 9.53 28.91
CA ARG A 129 3.23 8.42 29.84
C ARG A 129 1.78 7.89 29.80
N LYS A 130 0.96 8.36 28.87
CA LYS A 130 -0.39 7.84 28.64
C LYS A 130 -0.31 6.53 27.85
N LYS A 131 -1.29 5.66 28.13
CA LYS A 131 -1.53 4.47 27.31
C LYS A 131 -2.16 4.89 25.99
N GLY A 132 -1.70 4.31 24.91
CA GLY A 132 -2.29 4.42 23.58
C GLY A 132 -2.17 3.09 22.87
N THR A 133 -2.57 3.07 21.60
CA THR A 133 -2.47 1.86 20.78
C THR A 133 -1.47 2.02 19.64
N ALA A 134 -0.87 0.91 19.21
CA ALA A 134 0.02 0.86 18.04
C ALA A 134 -0.23 -0.42 17.22
N SER A 135 0.06 -0.39 15.91
CA SER A 135 0.01 -1.60 15.08
C SER A 135 1.32 -2.39 15.19
N VAL A 136 1.22 -3.71 15.35
CA VAL A 136 2.37 -4.64 15.40
C VAL A 136 2.64 -5.29 14.05
N ALA A 137 1.80 -5.07 13.04
CA ALA A 137 2.12 -5.59 11.71
C ALA A 137 3.25 -4.82 11.05
N GLY A 138 4.48 -5.21 11.39
CA GLY A 138 5.59 -5.49 10.48
C GLY A 138 6.13 -4.38 9.59
N PHE A 139 5.55 -3.18 9.61
CA PHE A 139 5.88 -2.14 8.63
C PHE A 139 5.98 -0.74 9.23
N GLU A 140 5.41 -0.50 10.42
CA GLU A 140 5.46 0.80 11.09
C GLU A 140 6.45 0.72 12.26
N ASN A 141 7.63 1.32 12.08
CA ASN A 141 8.64 1.44 13.15
C ASN A 141 8.48 2.73 13.93
N ASP A 142 7.69 3.65 13.40
CA ASP A 142 7.27 4.88 13.97
C ASP A 142 5.75 4.93 14.07
N PHE A 143 5.24 5.43 15.19
CA PHE A 143 3.81 5.68 15.35
C PHE A 143 3.60 7.00 16.09
N ALA A 144 2.53 7.72 15.74
CA ALA A 144 2.13 8.92 16.46
C ALA A 144 1.38 8.53 17.73
N CYS A 145 1.76 9.11 18.88
CA CYS A 145 1.00 8.92 20.11
C CYS A 145 -0.39 9.56 19.98
N GLU A 146 -1.45 8.77 20.13
CA GLU A 146 -2.85 9.24 20.08
C GLU A 146 -3.18 10.32 21.12
N SER A 147 -2.38 10.44 22.19
CA SER A 147 -2.59 11.41 23.26
C SER A 147 -1.82 12.72 23.12
N CYS A 148 -0.60 12.70 22.57
CA CYS A 148 0.25 13.89 22.52
C CYS A 148 0.82 14.21 21.13
N GLY A 149 0.52 13.38 20.12
CA GLY A 149 0.95 13.58 18.74
C GLY A 149 2.44 13.31 18.47
N GLU A 150 3.23 13.03 19.51
CA GLU A 150 4.68 12.78 19.37
C GLU A 150 4.94 11.50 18.56
N ILE A 151 5.94 11.55 17.67
CA ILE A 151 6.34 10.39 16.87
C ILE A 151 7.27 9.52 17.70
N ILE A 152 6.81 8.32 18.04
CA ILE A 152 7.57 7.34 18.80
C ILE A 152 8.22 6.40 17.80
N GLN A 153 9.55 6.45 17.71
CA GLN A 153 10.35 5.45 17.01
C GLN A 153 10.65 4.27 17.92
N ARG A 154 10.48 3.06 17.39
CA ARG A 154 10.87 1.79 18.01
C ARG A 154 12.12 1.28 17.34
N ASP A 155 12.86 0.44 18.06
CA ASP A 155 13.98 -0.29 17.50
C ASP A 155 13.52 -1.14 16.33
N LEU A 156 14.23 -1.02 15.20
CA LEU A 156 13.93 -1.74 13.97
C LEU A 156 14.42 -3.20 14.12
N PRO A 157 13.54 -4.19 14.35
CA PRO A 157 14.00 -5.57 14.50
C PRO A 157 14.61 -6.08 13.19
N GLU A 158 15.39 -7.15 13.28
CA GLU A 158 15.79 -7.94 12.12
C GLU A 158 14.57 -8.30 11.25
N SER A 159 14.69 -8.03 9.95
CA SER A 159 13.67 -8.32 8.96
C SER A 159 13.53 -9.82 8.69
N CYS A 160 12.44 -10.20 8.03
CA CYS A 160 12.20 -11.58 7.64
C CYS A 160 13.25 -12.13 6.65
N ILE A 161 13.90 -11.28 5.86
CA ILE A 161 14.93 -11.69 4.89
C ILE A 161 16.25 -11.98 5.61
N GLU A 162 16.53 -11.30 6.73
CA GLU A 162 17.70 -11.55 7.59
C GLU A 162 17.56 -12.83 8.39
N LYS A 163 16.37 -13.07 8.95
CA LYS A 163 16.10 -14.27 9.76
C LYS A 163 15.94 -15.54 8.94
N CYS A 164 15.69 -15.43 7.65
CA CYS A 164 15.39 -16.58 6.80
C CYS A 164 16.69 -17.27 6.33
N PRO A 165 16.86 -18.59 6.57
CA PRO A 165 18.05 -19.32 6.12
C PRO A 165 18.29 -19.25 4.60
N VAL A 166 17.21 -19.18 3.83
CA VAL A 166 17.22 -19.09 2.36
C VAL A 166 16.90 -17.67 1.86
N GLY A 167 17.02 -16.66 2.72
CA GLY A 167 16.59 -15.28 2.43
C GLY A 167 17.29 -14.68 1.21
N SER A 168 18.61 -14.89 1.09
CA SER A 168 19.41 -14.38 -0.03
C SER A 168 19.09 -15.04 -1.37
N GLU A 169 18.75 -16.32 -1.36
CA GLU A 169 18.35 -17.10 -2.53
C GLU A 169 16.93 -16.70 -2.98
N CYS A 170 16.04 -16.50 -2.02
CA CYS A 170 14.65 -16.13 -2.27
C CYS A 170 14.52 -14.76 -2.95
N VAL A 171 15.34 -13.77 -2.57
CA VAL A 171 15.25 -12.40 -3.12
C VAL A 171 16.29 -12.11 -4.20
N GLY A 172 17.27 -13.00 -4.38
CA GLY A 172 18.42 -12.83 -5.25
C GLY A 172 19.58 -12.08 -4.57
N LYS A 173 20.81 -12.52 -4.86
CA LYS A 173 22.05 -12.03 -4.22
C LYS A 173 22.22 -10.51 -4.31
N GLU A 174 22.00 -9.94 -5.49
CA GLU A 174 22.16 -8.50 -5.72
C GLU A 174 21.21 -7.67 -4.84
N ARG A 175 19.93 -8.08 -4.80
CA ARG A 175 18.90 -7.41 -4.00
C ARG A 175 19.17 -7.56 -2.50
N TYR A 176 19.63 -8.72 -2.07
CA TYR A 176 20.02 -8.99 -0.69
C TYR A 176 21.19 -8.12 -0.24
N GLN A 177 22.24 -7.99 -1.07
CA GLN A 177 23.39 -7.14 -0.77
C GLN A 177 23.01 -5.66 -0.68
N LYS A 178 22.19 -5.17 -1.62
CA LYS A 178 21.66 -3.80 -1.57
C LYS A 178 20.89 -3.53 -0.29
N TYR A 179 20.06 -4.48 0.13
CA TYR A 179 19.33 -4.41 1.41
C TYR A 179 20.28 -4.33 2.61
N MET A 180 21.25 -5.25 2.70
CA MET A 180 22.20 -5.29 3.83
C MET A 180 23.09 -4.06 3.93
N LYS A 181 23.45 -3.45 2.79
CA LYS A 181 24.19 -2.19 2.77
C LYS A 181 23.37 -1.06 3.39
N GLY A 182 22.13 -0.86 2.92
CA GLY A 182 21.24 0.16 3.47
C GLY A 182 20.92 -0.07 4.95
N ARG A 183 20.81 -1.34 5.37
CA ARG A 183 20.58 -1.68 6.77
C ARG A 183 21.75 -1.30 7.69
N LYS A 184 22.99 -1.49 7.26
CA LYS A 184 24.19 -1.04 8.01
C LYS A 184 24.28 0.47 8.12
N GLU A 185 23.75 1.21 7.16
CA GLU A 185 23.72 2.68 7.20
C GLU A 185 22.65 3.20 8.19
N LEU A 186 21.56 2.47 8.39
CA LEU A 186 20.48 2.82 9.34
C LEU A 186 20.80 2.45 10.81
N LEU A 187 21.77 1.56 11.05
CA LEU A 187 22.17 1.11 12.38
C LEU A 187 23.44 1.81 12.90
N LYS A 188 23.96 2.80 12.16
CA LYS A 188 25.06 3.68 12.58
C LYS A 188 24.51 4.95 13.19
#